data_AF-A0A2I1HP86-F1
#
_entry.id   AF-A0A2I1HP86-F1
#
_cell.length_a   1.000
_cell.length_b   1.000
_cell.length_c   1.000
_cell.angle_alpha   90.00
_cell.angle_beta   90.00
_cell.angle_gamma   90.00
#
_symmetry.space_group_name_H-M   'P 1'
#
loop_
_entity.id
_entity.type
_entity.pdbx_description
1 polymer ?
#
loop_
_entity_poly.entity_id
_entity_poly.type
_entity_poly.pdbx_seq_one_letter_code
_entity_poly.pdbx_strand_id
1 'polypeptide(L)'
;FTPSNLANPTALQLQSPLQEDKLMTSRNFLEELKCLFLRVRNPPKHALEELIRQIIKCNLNSVEGLEWLRIGLRQFGDFRNKFLDGIERLANLFKEKRNKQGILETTLPQKEDIDDFIDEEKTIIVLRHWLNAVKIDDLRREDSMIYLNNLVKKAVIYNYNTRDPERTKTLDVMTKNLAVPSRNGRNFA
;
A
#
# COMPACT_ATOMS: atom_id res chain seq x y z
N PHE A 1 -30.36 55.09 -12.65
CA PHE A 1 -30.43 54.65 -11.25
C PHE A 1 -30.63 53.13 -11.21
N THR A 2 -29.56 52.37 -10.98
CA THR A 2 -29.61 51.11 -10.19
C THR A 2 -29.54 51.50 -8.70
N PRO A 3 -29.93 50.66 -7.70
CA PRO A 3 -29.67 49.21 -7.65
C PRO A 3 -30.75 48.33 -6.98
N SER A 4 -30.60 47.00 -7.02
CA SER A 4 -30.70 46.11 -5.84
C SER A 4 -30.26 44.67 -6.19
N ASN A 5 -29.22 44.22 -5.48
CA ASN A 5 -28.82 42.82 -5.34
C ASN A 5 -29.85 42.07 -4.48
N LEU A 6 -30.12 40.81 -4.79
CA LEU A 6 -30.40 39.81 -3.78
C LEU A 6 -29.66 38.52 -4.11
N ALA A 7 -28.79 38.16 -3.18
CA ALA A 7 -27.89 37.03 -3.20
C ALA A 7 -28.61 35.69 -2.99
N ASN A 8 -28.00 34.63 -3.52
CA ASN A 8 -28.20 33.24 -3.12
C ASN A 8 -28.17 33.09 -1.59
N PRO A 9 -28.98 32.16 -1.05
CA PRO A 9 -28.40 30.87 -0.62
C PRO A 9 -29.40 29.73 -0.93
N THR A 10 -29.04 28.56 -1.44
CA THR A 10 -28.38 27.50 -0.66
C THR A 10 -28.25 26.30 -1.61
N ALA A 11 -27.09 26.15 -2.25
CA ALA A 11 -26.69 24.87 -2.84
C ALA A 11 -26.18 23.97 -1.71
N LEU A 12 -27.06 23.54 -0.80
CA LEU A 12 -26.76 22.38 0.03
C LEU A 12 -27.09 21.16 -0.80
N GLN A 13 -26.05 20.63 -1.44
CA GLN A 13 -26.05 19.34 -2.10
C GLN A 13 -26.66 18.28 -1.18
N LEU A 14 -27.90 17.87 -1.45
CA LEU A 14 -28.36 16.54 -1.05
C LEU A 14 -27.52 15.55 -1.84
N GLN A 15 -26.42 15.06 -1.27
CA GLN A 15 -25.78 13.85 -1.77
C GLN A 15 -26.79 12.72 -1.56
N SER A 16 -27.22 12.09 -2.65
CA SER A 16 -28.20 11.01 -2.57
C SER A 16 -27.62 9.83 -1.77
N PRO A 17 -28.42 9.10 -0.96
CA PRO A 17 -27.95 7.94 -0.19
C PRO A 17 -27.22 6.89 -1.06
N LEU A 18 -27.58 6.77 -2.34
CA LEU A 18 -26.96 5.87 -3.30
C LEU A 18 -25.51 6.28 -3.67
N GLN A 19 -25.22 7.58 -3.65
CA GLN A 19 -23.88 8.10 -3.94
C GLN A 19 -22.92 7.90 -2.76
N GLU A 20 -23.42 8.07 -1.53
CA GLU A 20 -22.69 7.77 -0.30
C GLU A 20 -22.34 6.28 -0.20
N ASP A 21 -23.28 5.38 -0.54
CA ASP A 21 -23.05 3.94 -0.54
C ASP A 21 -21.96 3.50 -1.54
N LYS A 22 -21.94 4.10 -2.74
CA LYS A 22 -20.88 3.87 -3.73
C LYS A 22 -19.52 4.37 -3.27
N LEU A 23 -19.46 5.55 -2.63
CA LEU A 23 -18.21 6.10 -2.10
C LEU A 23 -17.66 5.23 -0.96
N MET A 24 -18.53 4.77 -0.06
CA MET A 24 -18.17 3.85 1.01
C MET A 24 -17.67 2.52 0.48
N THR A 25 -18.34 1.96 -0.53
CA THR A 25 -17.92 0.72 -1.20
C THR A 25 -16.56 0.87 -1.87
N SER A 26 -16.34 1.98 -2.59
CA SER A 26 -15.05 2.30 -3.22
C SER A 26 -13.93 2.43 -2.20
N ARG A 27 -14.20 3.08 -1.07
CA ARG A 27 -13.25 3.23 0.03
C ARG A 27 -12.90 1.88 0.66
N ASN A 28 -13.90 1.06 0.97
CA ASN A 28 -13.70 -0.27 1.55
C ASN A 28 -12.88 -1.14 0.60
N PHE A 29 -13.17 -1.11 -0.70
CA PHE A 29 -12.38 -1.83 -1.69
C PHE A 29 -10.91 -1.38 -1.70
N LEU A 30 -10.65 -0.07 -1.72
CA LEU A 30 -9.29 0.45 -1.68
C LEU A 30 -8.54 0.10 -0.39
N GLU A 31 -9.23 0.12 0.76
CA GLU A 31 -8.64 -0.30 2.04
C GLU A 31 -8.23 -1.78 2.02
N GLU A 32 -9.09 -2.67 1.50
CA GLU A 32 -8.77 -4.10 1.37
C GLU A 32 -7.66 -4.35 0.32
N LEU A 33 -7.64 -3.61 -0.80
CA LEU A 33 -6.52 -3.70 -1.75
C LEU A 33 -5.18 -3.34 -1.10
N LYS A 34 -5.17 -2.35 -0.20
CA LYS A 34 -3.96 -1.97 0.52
C LYS A 34 -3.52 -3.02 1.52
N CYS A 35 -4.47 -3.63 2.23
CA CYS A 35 -4.19 -4.74 3.14
C CYS A 35 -3.63 -5.95 2.36
N LEU A 36 -4.22 -6.27 1.19
CA LEU A 36 -3.74 -7.34 0.32
C LEU A 36 -2.32 -7.05 -0.18
N PHE A 37 -2.01 -5.80 -0.52
CA PHE A 37 -0.67 -5.41 -0.96
C PHE A 37 0.41 -5.63 0.10
N LEU A 38 0.09 -5.42 1.38
CA LEU A 38 1.02 -5.71 2.49
C LEU A 38 1.30 -7.20 2.61
N ARG A 39 0.37 -8.07 2.19
CA ARG A 39 0.57 -9.52 2.12
C ARG A 39 1.33 -9.94 0.87
N VAL A 40 0.88 -9.48 -0.30
CA VAL A 40 1.37 -9.92 -1.62
C VAL A 40 1.33 -8.75 -2.61
N ARG A 41 2.49 -8.38 -3.19
CA ARG A 41 2.60 -7.22 -4.11
C ARG A 41 2.26 -7.57 -5.57
N ASN A 42 2.26 -8.85 -5.91
CA ASN A 42 1.81 -9.36 -7.21
C ASN A 42 0.79 -10.49 -7.03
N PRO A 43 -0.42 -10.19 -6.53
CA PRO A 43 -1.41 -11.22 -6.26
C PRO A 43 -1.92 -11.85 -7.56
N PRO A 44 -2.31 -13.13 -7.52
CA PRO A 44 -2.98 -13.75 -8.65
C PRO A 44 -4.34 -13.07 -8.89
N LYS A 45 -4.81 -13.09 -10.14
CA LYS A 45 -6.07 -12.44 -10.56
C LYS A 45 -7.26 -12.81 -9.66
N HIS A 46 -7.36 -14.08 -9.27
CA HIS A 46 -8.47 -14.58 -8.45
C HIS A 46 -8.57 -13.91 -7.07
N ALA A 47 -7.45 -13.42 -6.50
CA ALA A 47 -7.48 -12.71 -5.22
C ALA A 47 -8.19 -11.35 -5.35
N LEU A 48 -7.99 -10.65 -6.48
CA LEU A 48 -8.73 -9.42 -6.76
C LEU A 48 -10.20 -9.69 -7.04
N GLU A 49 -10.48 -10.72 -7.83
CA GLU A 49 -11.85 -11.17 -8.13
C GLU A 49 -12.63 -11.49 -6.85
N GLU A 50 -11.98 -12.12 -5.88
CA GLU A 50 -12.59 -12.47 -4.61
C GLU A 50 -12.93 -11.24 -3.76
N LEU A 51 -12.03 -10.26 -3.67
CA LEU A 51 -12.33 -8.97 -3.02
C LEU A 51 -13.51 -8.26 -3.69
N ILE A 52 -13.60 -8.31 -5.02
CA ILE A 52 -14.72 -7.71 -5.76
C ILE A 52 -16.03 -8.40 -5.40
N ARG A 53 -16.06 -9.74 -5.35
CA ARG A 53 -17.26 -10.49 -4.95
C ARG A 53 -17.69 -10.16 -3.52
N GLN A 54 -16.74 -10.06 -2.58
CA GLN A 54 -17.05 -9.84 -1.17
C GLN A 54 -17.50 -8.41 -0.87
N ILE A 55 -16.91 -7.42 -1.56
CA ILE A 55 -17.12 -5.99 -1.25
C ILE A 55 -18.16 -5.37 -2.17
N ILE A 56 -18.02 -5.56 -3.48
CA ILE A 56 -18.89 -4.96 -4.50
C ILE A 56 -20.13 -5.81 -4.73
N LYS A 57 -20.01 -7.14 -4.59
CA LYS A 57 -21.11 -8.11 -4.78
C LYS A 57 -21.70 -8.10 -6.20
N CYS A 58 -20.86 -7.84 -7.21
CA CYS A 58 -21.26 -7.84 -8.62
C CYS A 58 -20.78 -9.11 -9.36
N ASN A 59 -21.40 -9.39 -10.51
CA ASN A 59 -20.94 -10.43 -11.43
C ASN A 59 -19.66 -9.96 -12.14
N LEU A 60 -18.59 -10.75 -12.09
CA LEU A 60 -17.29 -10.39 -12.68
C LEU A 60 -17.30 -10.26 -14.20
N ASN A 61 -18.24 -10.89 -14.88
CA ASN A 61 -18.42 -10.77 -16.33
C ASN A 61 -19.33 -9.59 -16.72
N SER A 62 -19.87 -8.86 -15.74
CA SER A 62 -20.61 -7.62 -16.00
C SER A 62 -19.67 -6.46 -16.30
N VAL A 63 -20.20 -5.41 -16.92
CA VAL A 63 -19.46 -4.15 -17.16
C VAL A 63 -18.89 -3.58 -15.86
N GLU A 64 -19.66 -3.63 -14.77
CA GLU A 64 -19.23 -3.18 -13.44
C GLU A 64 -18.10 -4.04 -12.88
N GLY A 65 -18.23 -5.37 -12.95
CA GLY A 65 -17.20 -6.29 -12.47
C GLY A 65 -15.86 -6.14 -13.20
N LEU A 66 -15.91 -5.97 -14.53
CA LEU A 66 -14.72 -5.71 -15.35
C LEU A 66 -14.06 -4.37 -14.99
N GLU A 67 -14.85 -3.33 -14.71
CA GLU A 67 -14.30 -2.03 -14.32
C GLU A 67 -13.62 -2.09 -12.94
N TRP A 68 -14.22 -2.75 -11.94
CA TRP A 68 -13.58 -2.94 -10.64
C TRP A 68 -12.29 -3.76 -10.71
N LEU A 69 -12.25 -4.78 -11.57
CA LEU A 69 -11.04 -5.54 -11.82
C LEU A 69 -9.95 -4.65 -12.44
N ARG A 70 -10.31 -3.81 -13.41
CA ARG A 70 -9.39 -2.84 -14.03
C ARG A 70 -8.86 -1.84 -13.01
N ILE A 71 -9.72 -1.32 -12.14
CA ILE A 71 -9.35 -0.41 -11.04
C ILE A 71 -8.36 -1.12 -10.11
N GLY A 72 -8.67 -2.34 -9.65
CA GLY A 72 -7.79 -3.10 -8.77
C GLY A 72 -6.40 -3.34 -9.37
N LEU A 73 -6.35 -3.80 -10.64
CA LEU A 73 -5.09 -4.03 -11.34
C LEU A 73 -4.27 -2.74 -11.50
N ARG A 74 -4.92 -1.61 -11.82
CA ARG A 74 -4.27 -0.30 -11.91
C ARG A 74 -3.69 0.14 -10.57
N GLN A 75 -4.48 0.05 -9.49
CA GLN A 75 -4.03 0.37 -8.13
C GLN A 75 -2.81 -0.45 -7.74
N PHE A 76 -2.79 -1.75 -8.06
CA PHE A 76 -1.64 -2.61 -7.80
C PHE A 76 -0.39 -2.21 -8.58
N GLY A 77 -0.55 -1.73 -9.83
CA GLY A 77 0.54 -1.11 -10.59
C GLY A 77 1.13 0.10 -9.86
N ASP A 78 0.26 1.03 -9.45
CA ASP A 78 0.65 2.24 -8.74
C ASP A 78 1.28 1.92 -7.37
N PHE A 79 0.77 0.92 -6.66
CA PHE A 79 1.30 0.49 -5.37
C PHE A 79 2.73 -0.06 -5.51
N ARG A 80 2.98 -0.94 -6.49
CA ARG A 80 4.34 -1.46 -6.73
C ARG A 80 5.31 -0.35 -7.05
N ASN A 81 4.91 0.62 -7.87
CA ASN A 81 5.76 1.76 -8.22
C ASN A 81 6.08 2.60 -6.97
N LYS A 82 5.07 2.99 -6.20
CA LYS A 82 5.26 3.76 -4.95
C LYS A 82 6.11 3.02 -3.92
N PHE A 83 5.95 1.70 -3.81
CA PHE A 83 6.74 0.89 -2.88
C PHE A 83 8.21 0.94 -3.27
N LEU A 84 8.52 0.65 -4.54
CA LEU A 84 9.89 0.68 -5.05
C LEU A 84 10.51 2.07 -4.98
N ASP A 85 9.74 3.14 -5.22
CA ASP A 85 10.21 4.52 -5.05
C ASP A 85 10.57 4.82 -3.58
N GLY A 86 9.79 4.29 -2.63
CA GLY A 86 10.11 4.37 -1.20
C GLY A 86 11.37 3.60 -0.82
N ILE A 87 11.54 2.40 -1.37
CA ILE A 87 12.74 1.57 -1.18
C ILE A 87 13.98 2.26 -1.77
N GLU A 88 13.88 2.85 -2.96
CA GLU A 88 14.97 3.57 -3.62
C GLU A 88 15.41 4.78 -2.81
N ARG A 89 14.46 5.57 -2.29
CA ARG A 89 14.77 6.67 -1.36
C ARG A 89 15.50 6.19 -0.13
N LEU A 90 15.06 5.07 0.47
CA LEU A 90 15.69 4.52 1.66
C LEU A 90 17.11 3.97 1.37
N ALA A 91 17.31 3.34 0.21
CA ALA A 91 18.61 2.90 -0.26
C ALA A 91 19.58 4.07 -0.47
N ASN A 92 19.10 5.19 -1.03
CA ASN A 92 19.90 6.40 -1.22
C ASN A 92 20.30 7.05 0.12
N LEU A 93 19.37 7.14 1.08
CA LEU A 93 19.68 7.60 2.44
C LEU A 93 20.75 6.71 3.11
N PHE A 94 20.68 5.40 2.86
CA PHE A 94 21.68 4.48 3.38
C PHE A 94 23.06 4.68 2.73
N LYS A 95 23.12 4.88 1.41
CA LYS A 95 24.35 5.24 0.69
C LYS A 95 24.97 6.52 1.23
N GLU A 96 24.15 7.56 1.43
CA GLU A 96 24.62 8.83 2.02
C GLU A 96 25.22 8.64 3.42
N LYS A 97 24.60 7.80 4.27
CA LYS A 97 25.14 7.45 5.59
C LYS A 97 26.52 6.77 5.46
N ARG A 98 26.64 5.80 4.55
CA ARG A 98 27.90 5.06 4.32
C ARG A 98 29.00 5.93 3.73
N ASN A 99 28.67 6.81 2.81
CA ASN A 99 29.60 7.77 2.23
C ASN A 99 30.18 8.70 3.31
N LYS A 100 29.34 9.16 4.26
CA LYS A 100 29.80 9.94 5.43
C LYS A 100 30.72 9.15 6.37
N GLN A 101 30.67 7.83 6.35
CA GLN A 101 31.54 6.92 7.09
C GLN A 101 32.78 6.48 6.27
N GLY A 102 32.97 7.02 5.06
CA GLY A 102 34.08 6.67 4.18
C GLY A 102 33.95 5.31 3.50
N ILE A 103 32.77 4.69 3.54
CA ILE A 103 32.51 3.39 2.92
C ILE A 103 32.09 3.61 1.47
N LEU A 104 32.80 2.99 0.52
CA LEU A 104 32.53 3.11 -0.91
C LEU A 104 31.17 2.50 -1.30
N GLU A 105 30.42 3.16 -2.18
CA GLU A 105 29.11 2.67 -2.67
C GLU A 105 29.19 1.29 -3.35
N THR A 106 30.34 0.97 -3.96
CA THR A 106 30.60 -0.33 -4.59
C THR A 106 30.67 -1.48 -3.59
N THR A 107 30.88 -1.19 -2.30
CA THR A 107 30.85 -2.19 -1.24
C THR A 107 29.40 -2.58 -0.99
N LEU A 108 29.05 -3.84 -1.17
CA LEU A 108 27.68 -4.29 -0.88
C LEU A 108 27.35 -4.13 0.62
N PRO A 109 26.10 -3.81 0.98
CA PRO A 109 25.66 -3.78 2.37
C PRO A 109 25.80 -5.16 3.00
N GLN A 110 26.32 -5.22 4.22
CA GLN A 110 26.12 -6.41 5.05
C GLN A 110 24.70 -6.38 5.62
N LYS A 111 24.21 -7.56 6.02
CA LYS A 111 22.85 -7.68 6.57
C LYS A 111 22.74 -6.88 7.88
N GLU A 112 23.78 -6.93 8.69
CA GLU A 112 23.89 -6.28 9.99
C GLU A 112 23.81 -4.75 9.84
N ASP A 113 24.50 -4.18 8.85
CA ASP A 113 24.44 -2.72 8.59
C ASP A 113 23.02 -2.24 8.26
N ILE A 114 22.28 -3.06 7.51
CA ILE A 114 20.89 -2.80 7.14
C ILE A 114 19.97 -2.99 8.35
N ASP A 115 20.23 -4.01 9.16
CA ASP A 115 19.48 -4.29 10.38
C ASP A 115 19.56 -3.13 11.38
N ASP A 116 20.74 -2.51 11.52
CA ASP A 116 20.98 -1.34 12.37
C ASP A 116 20.44 -0.03 11.76
N PHE A 117 20.34 0.05 10.43
CA PHE A 117 19.87 1.26 9.77
C PHE A 117 18.34 1.34 9.70
N ILE A 118 17.67 0.23 9.42
CA ILE A 118 16.23 0.16 9.17
C ILE A 118 15.51 -0.35 10.41
N ASP A 119 14.89 0.59 11.11
CA ASP A 119 14.01 0.38 12.25
C ASP A 119 12.54 0.36 11.82
N GLU A 120 11.65 0.14 12.79
CA GLU A 120 10.21 0.18 12.56
C GLU A 120 9.75 1.55 12.02
N GLU A 121 10.35 2.65 12.48
CA GLU A 121 9.96 4.00 12.03
C GLU A 121 10.19 4.18 10.53
N LYS A 122 11.37 3.82 10.02
CA LYS A 122 11.65 3.88 8.58
C LYS A 122 10.75 2.93 7.79
N THR A 123 10.46 1.76 8.34
CA THR A 123 9.49 0.82 7.74
C THR A 123 8.10 1.43 7.65
N ILE A 124 7.63 2.10 8.71
CA ILE A 124 6.33 2.80 8.71
C ILE A 124 6.34 3.92 7.67
N ILE A 125 7.42 4.69 7.55
CA ILE A 125 7.52 5.76 6.55
C ILE A 125 7.38 5.20 5.13
N VAL A 126 8.08 4.12 4.80
CA VAL A 126 8.00 3.45 3.50
C VAL A 126 6.59 2.91 3.25
N LEU A 127 5.99 2.25 4.25
CA LEU A 127 4.71 1.55 4.12
C LEU A 127 3.47 2.41 4.44
N ARG A 128 3.65 3.69 4.77
CA ARG A 128 2.61 4.60 5.27
C ARG A 128 1.36 4.63 4.39
N HIS A 129 1.53 4.53 3.08
CA HIS A 129 0.42 4.57 2.12
C HIS A 129 -0.56 3.41 2.29
N TRP A 130 -0.08 2.25 2.74
CA TRP A 130 -0.88 1.04 2.97
C TRP A 130 -1.25 0.87 4.43
N LEU A 131 -0.33 1.16 5.36
CA LEU A 131 -0.58 1.08 6.80
C LEU A 131 -1.73 2.00 7.25
N ASN A 132 -2.03 3.06 6.49
CA ASN A 132 -3.20 3.90 6.80
C ASN A 132 -4.55 3.18 6.66
N ALA A 133 -4.60 2.00 6.03
CA ALA A 133 -5.77 1.14 5.91
C ALA A 133 -5.79 0.00 6.95
N VAL A 134 -4.79 -0.06 7.83
CA VAL A 134 -4.60 -1.13 8.81
C VAL A 134 -4.82 -0.62 10.23
N LYS A 135 -5.34 -1.47 11.12
CA LYS A 135 -5.30 -1.26 12.56
C LYS A 135 -3.89 -1.55 13.07
N ILE A 136 -3.02 -0.54 13.05
CA ILE A 136 -1.60 -0.71 13.33
C ILE A 136 -1.32 -1.31 14.72
N ASP A 137 -2.14 -0.99 15.71
CA ASP A 137 -1.99 -1.53 17.08
C ASP A 137 -2.27 -3.04 17.13
N ASP A 138 -3.23 -3.52 16.33
CA ASP A 138 -3.53 -4.94 16.21
C ASP A 138 -2.39 -5.66 15.46
N LEU A 139 -1.89 -5.05 14.38
CA LEU A 139 -0.76 -5.58 13.63
C LEU A 139 0.51 -5.68 14.50
N ARG A 140 0.74 -4.72 15.40
CA ARG A 140 1.83 -4.78 16.40
C ARG A 140 1.60 -5.87 17.44
N ARG A 141 0.37 -6.03 17.93
CA ARG A 141 0.03 -7.06 18.94
C ARG A 141 0.26 -8.48 18.42
N GLU A 142 0.13 -8.67 17.11
CA GLU A 142 0.35 -9.95 16.43
C GLU A 142 1.79 -10.13 15.93
N ASP A 143 2.74 -9.29 16.38
CA ASP A 143 4.15 -9.29 15.95
C ASP A 143 4.35 -9.19 14.43
N SER A 144 3.32 -8.75 13.71
CA SER A 144 3.29 -8.73 12.25
C SER A 144 4.17 -7.63 11.66
N MET A 145 4.48 -6.58 12.44
CA MET A 145 5.41 -5.53 12.03
C MET A 145 6.83 -6.07 11.79
N ILE A 146 7.23 -7.15 12.47
CA ILE A 146 8.56 -7.76 12.29
C ILE A 146 8.72 -8.27 10.85
N TYR A 147 7.68 -8.88 10.29
CA TYR A 147 7.69 -9.37 8.91
C TYR A 147 7.73 -8.22 7.90
N LEU A 148 6.98 -7.14 8.15
CA LEU A 148 7.00 -5.94 7.30
C LEU A 148 8.35 -5.23 7.36
N ASN A 149 8.99 -5.19 8.54
CA ASN A 149 10.34 -4.63 8.70
C ASN A 149 11.36 -5.45 7.90
N ASN A 150 11.30 -6.78 8.01
CA ASN A 150 12.16 -7.70 7.25
C ASN A 150 11.94 -7.60 5.74
N LEU A 151 10.70 -7.37 5.30
CA LEU A 151 10.37 -7.10 3.90
C LEU A 151 11.10 -5.85 3.41
N VAL A 152 11.00 -4.72 4.13
CA VAL A 152 11.65 -3.46 3.75
C VAL A 152 13.17 -3.62 3.73
N LYS A 153 13.76 -4.25 4.76
CA LYS A 153 15.19 -4.53 4.84
C LYS A 153 15.72 -5.30 3.63
N LYS A 154 15.07 -6.41 3.28
CA LYS A 154 15.48 -7.22 2.12
C LYS A 154 15.20 -6.52 0.80
N ALA A 155 14.13 -5.74 0.71
CA ALA A 155 13.84 -4.94 -0.49
C ALA A 155 14.94 -3.89 -0.72
N VAL A 156 15.43 -3.21 0.32
CA VAL A 156 16.57 -2.29 0.20
C VAL A 156 17.82 -3.02 -0.30
N ILE A 157 18.13 -4.21 0.23
CA ILE A 157 19.28 -5.01 -0.23
C ILE A 157 19.14 -5.35 -1.73
N TYR A 158 17.96 -5.82 -2.16
CA TYR A 158 17.72 -6.21 -3.54
C TYR A 158 17.78 -5.04 -4.52
N ASN A 159 17.38 -3.85 -4.07
CA ASN A 159 17.30 -2.65 -4.89
C ASN A 159 18.46 -1.67 -4.64
N TYR A 160 19.52 -2.09 -3.92
CA TYR A 160 20.58 -1.19 -3.46
C TYR A 160 21.33 -0.54 -4.63
N ASN A 161 21.77 -1.33 -5.61
CA ASN A 161 22.50 -0.82 -6.79
C ASN A 161 21.56 -0.43 -7.92
N THR A 162 20.54 -1.24 -8.17
CA THR A 162 19.62 -1.07 -9.30
C THR A 162 18.25 -1.58 -8.88
N ARG A 163 17.20 -0.88 -9.33
CA ARG A 163 15.81 -1.28 -9.10
C ARG A 163 15.56 -2.67 -9.70
N ASP A 164 15.12 -3.61 -8.86
CA ASP A 164 14.85 -5.00 -9.20
C ASP A 164 13.42 -5.40 -8.77
N PRO A 165 12.41 -5.08 -9.59
CA PRO A 165 11.02 -5.42 -9.31
C PRO A 165 10.78 -6.92 -9.22
N GLU A 166 11.43 -7.72 -10.06
CA GLU A 166 11.20 -9.17 -10.12
C GLU A 166 11.70 -9.86 -8.86
N ARG A 167 12.91 -9.53 -8.40
CA ARG A 167 13.43 -10.08 -7.16
C ARG A 167 12.64 -9.58 -5.95
N THR A 168 12.12 -8.35 -5.99
CA THR A 168 11.24 -7.81 -4.94
C THR A 168 9.93 -8.60 -4.79
N LYS A 169 9.39 -9.17 -5.88
CA LYS A 169 8.20 -10.06 -5.81
C LYS A 169 8.47 -11.33 -5.01
N THR A 170 9.69 -11.87 -5.06
CA THR A 170 10.05 -13.10 -4.32
C THR A 170 9.91 -12.94 -2.81
N LEU A 171 9.95 -11.72 -2.30
CA LEU A 171 9.78 -11.42 -0.88
C LEU A 171 8.32 -11.60 -0.41
N ASP A 172 7.35 -11.82 -1.32
CA ASP A 172 5.94 -12.08 -0.98
C ASP A 172 5.81 -13.30 -0.06
N VAL A 173 6.76 -14.24 -0.14
CA VAL A 173 6.82 -15.43 0.73
C VAL A 173 6.86 -15.09 2.22
N MET A 174 7.38 -13.91 2.60
CA MET A 174 7.53 -13.47 3.99
C MET A 174 6.24 -12.91 4.58
N THR A 175 5.33 -12.45 3.72
CA THR A 175 4.16 -11.67 4.14
C THR A 175 2.85 -12.25 3.66
N LYS A 176 2.86 -13.26 2.76
CA LYS A 176 1.63 -13.86 2.20
C LYS A 176 0.63 -14.38 3.24
N ASN A 177 1.13 -14.82 4.39
CA ASN A 177 0.35 -15.39 5.49
C ASN A 177 0.19 -14.40 6.67
N LEU A 178 0.59 -13.14 6.49
CA LEU A 178 0.48 -12.13 7.52
C LEU A 178 -1.00 -11.81 7.78
N ALA A 179 -1.37 -11.73 9.05
CA ALA A 179 -2.64 -11.16 9.44
C ALA A 179 -2.54 -9.63 9.30
N VAL A 180 -3.41 -9.05 8.46
CA VAL A 180 -3.44 -7.61 8.19
C VAL A 180 -4.83 -7.08 8.53
N PRO A 181 -5.06 -6.68 9.80
CA PRO A 181 -6.37 -6.27 10.25
C PRO A 181 -6.76 -4.93 9.61
N SER A 182 -7.77 -4.94 8.74
CA SER A 182 -8.23 -3.76 8.04
C SER A 182 -8.97 -2.81 8.97
N ARG A 183 -8.86 -1.50 8.69
CA ARG A 183 -9.53 -0.46 9.49
C ARG A 183 -11.04 -0.54 9.42
N ASN A 184 -11.60 -0.91 8.26
CA ASN A 184 -13.02 -1.16 8.12
C ASN A 184 -13.50 -2.45 8.83
N GLY A 185 -12.57 -3.29 9.31
CA GLY A 185 -12.85 -4.48 10.12
C GLY A 185 -13.37 -5.68 9.34
N ARG A 186 -13.42 -5.63 8.00
CA ARG A 186 -13.91 -6.73 7.16
C ARG A 186 -12.86 -7.83 6.99
N ASN A 187 -11.57 -7.47 6.99
CA ASN A 187 -10.45 -8.40 6.92
C ASN A 187 -10.59 -9.42 5.77
N PHE A 188 -10.96 -8.94 4.58
CA PHE A 188 -11.16 -9.80 3.41
C PHE A 188 -9.86 -10.09 2.65
N ALA A 189 -8.88 -9.19 2.79
CA ALA A 189 -7.56 -9.27 2.19
C ALA A 189 -6.70 -10.43 2.67
#